data_AF-A0A7S2QJT6-F1
#
_entry.id   AF-A0A7S2QJT6-F1
#
_cell.length_a   1.000
_cell.length_b   1.000
_cell.length_c   1.000
_cell.angle_alpha   90.00
_cell.angle_beta   90.00
_cell.angle_gamma   90.00
#
_symmetry.space_group_name_H-M   'P 1'
#
loop_
_entity.id
_entity.type
_entity.pdbx_description
1 polymer ?
#
loop_
_entity_poly.entity_id
_entity_poly.type
_entity_poly.pdbx_seq_one_letter_code
_entity_poly.pdbx_strand_id
1 'polypeptide(L)'
;VKGLAAFVQDLDDDPYLREVVAEALAGTGNGHAVKALAAVVRNKNDTVCVRKRAAEALAGTGNGHAVKALATVVQDLGDELDLREVVAEALAGTGCGDAVKALAAVVRDKNDTACVRKRAAKALAGTGN
;
A
#
# COMPACT_ATOMS: atom_id res chain seq x y z
N VAL A 1 2.78 -2.42 -20.11
CA VAL A 1 2.49 -1.80 -18.79
C VAL A 1 1.15 -1.04 -18.77
N LYS A 2 0.87 -0.10 -19.69
CA LYS A 2 -0.40 0.66 -19.70
C LYS A 2 -1.67 -0.22 -19.76
N GLY A 3 -1.70 -1.27 -20.59
CA GLY A 3 -2.85 -2.19 -20.67
C GLY A 3 -3.09 -2.95 -19.36
N LEU A 4 -2.03 -3.52 -18.77
CA LEU A 4 -2.10 -4.19 -17.46
C LEU A 4 -2.50 -3.24 -16.32
N ALA A 5 -2.04 -1.99 -16.38
CA ALA A 5 -2.42 -0.95 -15.41
C ALA A 5 -3.90 -0.56 -15.49
N ALA A 6 -4.53 -0.64 -16.67
CA ALA A 6 -5.97 -0.46 -16.80
C ALA A 6 -6.71 -1.70 -16.30
N PHE A 7 -6.24 -2.89 -16.67
CA PHE A 7 -6.84 -4.18 -16.27
C PHE A 7 -6.92 -4.35 -14.75
N VAL A 8 -5.86 -3.99 -14.00
CA VAL A 8 -5.88 -4.13 -12.54
C VAL A 8 -6.95 -3.25 -11.86
N GLN A 9 -7.42 -2.20 -12.55
CA GLN A 9 -8.45 -1.27 -12.06
C GLN A 9 -9.86 -1.63 -12.55
N ASP A 10 -9.99 -2.58 -13.48
CA ASP A 10 -11.27 -2.98 -14.04
C ASP A 10 -12.04 -3.81 -13.00
N LEU A 11 -13.17 -3.27 -12.51
CA LEU A 11 -13.97 -3.91 -11.47
C LEU A 11 -14.82 -5.06 -12.00
N ASP A 12 -15.04 -5.13 -13.32
CA ASP A 12 -15.87 -6.16 -13.97
C ASP A 12 -15.08 -7.45 -14.26
N ASP A 13 -13.75 -7.40 -14.13
CA ASP A 13 -12.86 -8.54 -14.33
C ASP A 13 -12.68 -9.41 -13.07
N ASP A 14 -12.19 -10.64 -13.27
CA ASP A 14 -11.97 -11.62 -12.20
C ASP A 14 -11.00 -11.08 -11.13
N PRO A 15 -11.43 -10.98 -9.85
CA PRO A 15 -10.58 -10.53 -8.74
C PRO A 15 -9.26 -11.30 -8.62
N TYR A 16 -9.26 -12.61 -8.90
CA TYR A 16 -8.04 -13.42 -8.87
C TYR A 16 -7.08 -13.02 -9.98
N LEU A 17 -7.59 -12.77 -11.19
CA LEU A 17 -6.76 -12.33 -12.31
C LEU A 17 -6.19 -10.92 -12.06
N ARG A 18 -6.94 -10.07 -11.37
CA ARG A 18 -6.47 -8.74 -10.95
C ARG A 18 -5.39 -8.82 -9.87
N GLU A 19 -5.46 -9.76 -8.94
CA GLU A 19 -4.36 -10.03 -7.99
C GLU A 19 -3.08 -10.44 -8.73
N VAL A 20 -3.17 -11.37 -9.68
CA VAL A 20 -2.02 -11.82 -10.49
C VAL A 20 -1.43 -10.66 -11.29
N VAL A 21 -2.27 -9.82 -11.90
CA VAL A 21 -1.82 -8.63 -12.64
C VAL A 21 -1.19 -7.61 -11.69
N ALA A 22 -1.70 -7.45 -10.47
CA ALA A 22 -1.12 -6.55 -9.48
C ALA A 22 0.31 -6.97 -9.09
N GLU A 23 0.53 -8.25 -8.86
CA GLU A 23 1.86 -8.80 -8.58
C GLU A 23 2.81 -8.64 -9.77
N ALA A 24 2.34 -8.96 -10.98
CA ALA A 24 3.13 -8.78 -12.20
C ALA A 24 3.53 -7.31 -12.41
N LEU A 25 2.63 -6.37 -12.12
CA LEU A 25 2.87 -4.93 -12.21
C LEU A 25 3.93 -4.48 -11.19
N ALA A 26 3.89 -4.98 -9.96
CA ALA A 26 4.89 -4.67 -8.94
C ALA A 26 6.31 -5.09 -9.36
N GLY A 27 6.45 -6.27 -9.96
CA GLY A 27 7.73 -6.74 -10.49
C GLY A 27 8.34 -5.83 -11.57
N THR A 28 7.53 -5.00 -12.25
CA THR A 28 8.04 -4.08 -13.27
C THR A 28 8.68 -2.81 -12.72
N GLY A 29 8.36 -2.41 -11.48
CA GLY A 29 8.86 -1.17 -10.87
C GLY A 29 8.49 0.14 -11.59
N ASN A 30 7.62 0.09 -12.60
CA ASN A 30 7.28 1.23 -13.43
C ASN A 30 6.37 2.21 -12.68
N GLY A 31 6.61 3.53 -12.82
CA GLY A 31 5.76 4.56 -12.21
C GLY A 31 4.27 4.47 -12.59
N HIS A 32 3.94 3.97 -13.78
CA HIS A 32 2.56 3.68 -14.17
C HIS A 32 1.95 2.51 -13.41
N ALA A 33 2.73 1.44 -13.19
CA ALA A 33 2.32 0.30 -12.39
C ALA A 33 2.05 0.72 -10.93
N VAL A 34 2.96 1.50 -10.35
CA VAL A 34 2.84 2.05 -8.99
C VAL A 34 1.56 2.89 -8.85
N LYS A 35 1.28 3.79 -9.81
CA LYS A 35 0.05 4.59 -9.80
C LYS A 35 -1.20 3.72 -9.88
N ALA A 36 -1.18 2.69 -10.72
CA ALA A 36 -2.32 1.81 -10.91
C ALA A 36 -2.64 1.02 -9.63
N LEU A 37 -1.62 0.39 -9.03
CA LEU A 37 -1.75 -0.34 -7.77
C LEU A 37 -2.23 0.58 -6.65
N ALA A 38 -1.69 1.81 -6.55
CA ALA A 38 -2.11 2.76 -5.51
C ALA A 38 -3.57 3.19 -5.66
N ALA A 39 -4.12 3.20 -6.87
CA ALA A 39 -5.54 3.44 -7.09
C ALA A 39 -6.38 2.24 -6.62
N VAL A 40 -5.94 1.01 -6.89
CA VAL A 40 -6.60 -0.21 -6.42
C VAL A 40 -6.67 -0.22 -4.90
N VAL A 41 -5.58 0.07 -4.18
CA VAL A 41 -5.62 0.11 -2.70
C VAL A 41 -6.64 1.13 -2.17
N ARG A 42 -6.86 2.25 -2.87
CA ARG A 42 -7.84 3.28 -2.48
C ARG A 42 -9.27 2.97 -2.92
N ASN A 43 -9.47 2.02 -3.82
CA ASN A 43 -10.77 1.75 -4.39
C ASN A 43 -11.66 1.02 -3.37
N LYS A 44 -12.62 1.73 -2.79
CA LYS A 44 -13.55 1.13 -1.80
C LYS A 44 -14.52 0.12 -2.39
N ASN A 45 -14.68 0.11 -3.72
CA ASN A 45 -15.51 -0.88 -4.41
C ASN A 45 -14.76 -2.21 -4.60
N ASP A 46 -13.44 -2.22 -4.41
CA ASP A 46 -12.64 -3.44 -4.45
C ASP A 46 -12.76 -4.26 -3.18
N THR A 47 -12.58 -5.57 -3.31
CA THR A 47 -12.51 -6.46 -2.15
C THR A 47 -11.28 -6.13 -1.32
N VAL A 48 -11.39 -6.33 0.00
CA VAL A 48 -10.27 -6.11 0.93
C VAL A 48 -9.06 -6.98 0.54
N CYS A 49 -9.28 -8.18 0.01
CA CYS A 49 -8.21 -9.07 -0.46
C CYS A 49 -7.38 -8.45 -1.59
N VAL A 50 -8.03 -7.98 -2.66
CA VAL A 50 -7.38 -7.35 -3.81
C VAL A 50 -6.60 -6.11 -3.37
N ARG A 51 -7.17 -5.30 -2.48
CA ARG A 51 -6.55 -4.08 -1.95
C ARG A 51 -5.33 -4.38 -1.09
N LYS A 52 -5.39 -5.41 -0.25
CA LYS A 52 -4.25 -5.90 0.54
C LYS A 52 -3.12 -6.37 -0.39
N ARG A 53 -3.43 -7.17 -1.41
CA ARG A 53 -2.43 -7.61 -2.38
C ARG A 53 -1.81 -6.48 -3.18
N ALA A 54 -2.60 -5.49 -3.60
CA ALA A 54 -2.05 -4.31 -4.25
C ALA A 54 -1.08 -3.52 -3.34
N ALA A 55 -1.37 -3.44 -2.04
CA ALA A 55 -0.48 -2.80 -1.05
C ALA A 55 0.81 -3.59 -0.83
N GLU A 56 0.72 -4.91 -0.67
CA GLU A 56 1.89 -5.80 -0.54
C GLU A 56 2.75 -5.77 -1.81
N ALA A 57 2.13 -5.79 -3.00
CA ALA A 57 2.81 -5.71 -4.28
C ALA A 57 3.57 -4.38 -4.42
N LEU A 58 2.95 -3.26 -4.04
CA LEU A 58 3.64 -1.96 -3.97
C LEU A 58 4.86 -1.99 -3.03
N ALA A 59 4.75 -2.62 -1.87
CA ALA A 59 5.87 -2.71 -0.94
C ALA A 59 6.99 -3.61 -1.48
N GLY A 60 6.63 -4.76 -2.06
CA GLY A 60 7.56 -5.69 -2.70
C GLY A 60 8.29 -5.10 -3.90
N THR A 61 7.78 -4.01 -4.49
CA THR A 61 8.47 -3.27 -5.56
C THR A 61 9.77 -2.64 -5.06
N GLY A 62 9.88 -2.26 -3.78
CA GLY A 62 11.09 -1.68 -3.16
C GLY A 62 11.54 -0.32 -3.72
N ASN A 63 10.81 0.24 -4.69
CA ASN A 63 11.11 1.53 -5.32
C ASN A 63 10.61 2.68 -4.43
N GLY A 64 11.40 3.76 -4.29
CA GLY A 64 10.99 4.98 -3.59
C GLY A 64 9.68 5.59 -4.09
N HIS A 65 9.31 5.39 -5.37
CA HIS A 65 8.00 5.78 -5.87
C HIS A 65 6.85 4.98 -5.24
N ALA A 66 7.03 3.67 -5.03
CA ALA A 66 6.04 2.81 -4.41
C ALA A 66 5.91 3.11 -2.91
N VAL A 67 7.02 3.38 -2.23
CA VAL A 67 7.05 3.85 -0.83
C VAL A 67 6.25 5.15 -0.68
N LYS A 68 6.49 6.15 -1.53
CA LYS A 68 5.72 7.40 -1.51
C LYS A 68 4.23 7.18 -1.77
N ALA A 69 3.89 6.29 -2.69
CA ALA A 69 2.50 5.96 -2.98
C ALA A 69 1.81 5.33 -1.77
N LEU A 70 2.43 4.31 -1.15
CA LEU A 70 1.91 3.67 0.07
C LEU A 70 1.80 4.65 1.24
N ALA A 71 2.79 5.55 1.41
CA ALA A 71 2.76 6.59 2.44
C ALA A 71 1.58 7.55 2.28
N THR A 72 1.17 7.84 1.04
CA THR A 72 -0.03 8.64 0.78
C THR A 72 -1.29 7.83 1.06
N VAL A 73 -1.32 6.56 0.61
CA VAL A 73 -2.47 5.67 0.81
C VAL A 73 -2.76 5.44 2.28
N VAL A 74 -1.74 5.21 3.13
CA VAL A 74 -1.97 5.00 4.57
C VAL A 74 -2.62 6.22 5.22
N GLN A 75 -2.33 7.44 4.76
CA GLN A 75 -2.99 8.65 5.25
C GLN A 75 -4.44 8.73 4.74
N ASP A 76 -4.67 8.42 3.48
CA ASP A 76 -5.99 8.53 2.81
C ASP A 76 -7.03 7.51 3.30
N LEU A 77 -6.61 6.35 3.81
CA LEU A 77 -7.51 5.25 4.18
C LEU A 77 -8.43 5.51 5.39
N GLY A 78 -8.22 6.61 6.13
CA GLY A 78 -9.12 7.06 7.21
C GLY A 78 -9.47 5.97 8.24
N ASP A 79 -10.74 5.57 8.28
CA ASP A 79 -11.30 4.61 9.25
C ASP A 79 -11.12 3.13 8.85
N GLU A 80 -10.49 2.82 7.71
CA GLU A 80 -10.25 1.44 7.29
C GLU A 80 -9.05 0.83 8.03
N LEU A 81 -9.26 0.54 9.32
CA LEU A 81 -8.22 0.09 10.25
C LEU A 81 -7.46 -1.15 9.75
N ASP A 82 -8.18 -2.15 9.23
CA ASP A 82 -7.59 -3.41 8.76
C ASP A 82 -6.67 -3.21 7.55
N LEU A 83 -7.05 -2.33 6.62
CA LEU A 83 -6.25 -2.09 5.43
C LEU A 83 -5.10 -1.13 5.73
N ARG A 84 -5.31 -0.13 6.60
CA ARG A 84 -4.22 0.73 7.10
C ARG A 84 -3.15 -0.05 7.81
N GLU A 85 -3.51 -1.06 8.59
CA GLU A 85 -2.55 -1.97 9.23
C GLU A 85 -1.68 -2.65 8.19
N VAL A 86 -2.28 -3.26 7.17
CA VAL A 86 -1.54 -3.93 6.10
C VAL A 86 -0.66 -2.96 5.33
N VAL A 87 -1.15 -1.76 4.99
CA VAL A 87 -0.34 -0.75 4.28
C VAL A 87 0.83 -0.27 5.16
N ALA A 88 0.64 -0.10 6.46
CA ALA A 88 1.69 0.31 7.39
C ALA A 88 2.75 -0.78 7.59
N GLU A 89 2.33 -2.05 7.69
CA GLU A 89 3.25 -3.20 7.76
C GLU A 89 4.01 -3.38 6.45
N ALA A 90 3.33 -3.25 5.31
CA ALA A 90 3.94 -3.29 3.99
C ALA A 90 4.98 -2.17 3.83
N LEU A 91 4.66 -0.94 4.25
CA LEU A 91 5.62 0.17 4.30
C LEU A 91 6.85 -0.16 5.14
N ALA A 92 6.67 -0.69 6.36
CA ALA A 92 7.78 -1.07 7.22
C ALA A 92 8.66 -2.15 6.56
N GLY A 93 8.03 -3.15 5.93
CA GLY A 93 8.72 -4.21 5.20
C GLY A 93 9.60 -3.72 4.03
N THR A 94 9.39 -2.51 3.52
CA THR A 94 10.26 -1.95 2.46
C THR A 94 11.66 -1.60 2.95
N GLY A 95 11.86 -1.41 4.26
CA GLY A 95 13.16 -1.01 4.84
C GLY A 95 13.68 0.36 4.39
N CYS A 96 12.87 1.15 3.68
CA CYS A 96 13.30 2.44 3.14
C CYS A 96 13.23 3.54 4.21
N GLY A 97 14.24 4.41 4.28
CA GLY A 97 14.24 5.55 5.20
C GLY A 97 13.04 6.51 4.99
N ASP A 98 12.49 6.56 3.77
CA ASP A 98 11.26 7.30 3.49
C ASP A 98 10.00 6.62 4.09
N ALA A 99 9.99 5.28 4.18
CA ALA A 99 8.92 4.55 4.84
C ALA A 99 8.91 4.79 6.35
N VAL A 100 10.10 4.86 6.97
CA VAL A 100 10.27 5.23 8.38
C VAL A 100 9.71 6.64 8.65
N LYS A 101 10.01 7.62 7.78
CA LYS A 101 9.46 8.98 7.92
C LYS A 101 7.94 9.00 7.78
N ALA A 102 7.38 8.27 6.83
CA ALA A 102 5.95 8.16 6.62
C ALA A 102 5.24 7.55 7.83
N LEU A 103 5.73 6.42 8.33
CA LEU A 103 5.19 5.78 9.53
C LEU A 103 5.33 6.66 10.77
N ALA A 104 6.44 7.40 10.92
CA ALA A 104 6.62 8.34 12.02
C ALA A 104 5.61 9.50 11.97
N ALA A 105 5.20 9.93 10.77
CA ALA A 105 4.13 10.91 10.62
C ALA A 105 2.79 10.34 11.08
N VAL A 106 2.45 9.10 10.71
CA VAL A 106 1.22 8.41 11.15
C VAL A 106 1.21 8.23 12.68
N VAL A 107 2.34 7.87 13.29
CA VAL A 107 2.44 7.76 14.77
C VAL A 107 2.24 9.11 15.46
N ARG A 108 2.60 10.22 14.83
CA ARG A 108 2.45 11.57 15.39
C ARG A 108 1.10 12.21 15.09
N ASP A 109 0.32 11.64 14.17
CA ASP A 109 -0.99 12.17 13.82
C ASP A 109 -1.98 11.95 14.97
N LYS A 110 -2.37 13.04 15.64
CA LYS A 110 -3.32 13.01 16.76
C LYS A 110 -4.76 12.81 16.31
N ASN A 111 -5.07 13.05 15.03
CA ASN A 111 -6.38 12.83 14.46
C ASN A 111 -6.61 11.35 14.11
N ASP A 112 -5.52 10.57 13.97
CA ASP A 112 -5.60 9.13 13.77
C ASP A 112 -5.95 8.37 15.06
N THR A 113 -6.56 7.21 14.90
CA THR A 113 -6.97 6.37 16.04
C THR A 113 -5.77 5.83 16.81
N ALA A 114 -5.94 5.60 18.12
CA ALA A 114 -4.89 5.04 18.98
C ALA A 114 -4.40 3.67 18.48
N CYS A 115 -5.28 2.86 17.87
CA CYS A 115 -4.93 1.59 17.23
C CYS A 115 -3.96 1.79 16.07
N VAL A 116 -4.25 2.73 15.16
CA VAL A 116 -3.40 3.05 13.99
C VAL A 116 -2.02 3.53 14.44
N ARG A 117 -1.95 4.45 15.40
CA ARG A 117 -0.66 4.91 15.94
C ARG A 117 0.15 3.78 16.57
N LYS A 118 -0.50 2.89 17.33
CA LYS A 118 0.17 1.75 17.97
C LYS A 118 0.74 0.78 16.92
N ARG A 119 -0.01 0.53 15.84
CA ARG A 119 0.44 -0.35 14.74
C ARG A 119 1.56 0.28 13.94
N ALA A 120 1.46 1.55 13.57
CA ALA A 120 2.55 2.27 12.92
C ALA A 120 3.83 2.31 13.79
N ALA A 121 3.68 2.46 15.12
CA ALA A 121 4.80 2.39 16.05
C ALA A 121 5.41 0.98 16.14
N LYS A 122 4.59 -0.07 16.11
CA LYS A 122 5.06 -1.47 16.06
C LYS A 122 5.78 -1.76 14.75
N ALA A 123 5.24 -1.30 13.62
CA ALA A 123 5.83 -1.42 12.31
C ALA A 123 7.21 -0.71 12.26
N LEU A 124 7.30 0.51 12.80
CA LEU A 124 8.57 1.23 12.99
C LEU A 124 9.57 0.46 13.85
N ALA A 125 9.13 -0.10 14.99
CA ALA A 125 10.01 -0.90 15.85
C ALA A 125 10.57 -2.13 15.11
N GLY A 126 9.81 -2.71 14.18
CA GLY A 126 10.27 -3.81 13.33
C GLY A 126 11.27 -3.39 12.24
N THR A 127 11.31 -2.11 11.84
CA THR A 127 12.27 -1.61 10.83
C THR A 127 13.68 -1.34 11.37
N GLY A 128 13.88 -1.40 12.69
CA GLY A 128 15.10 -0.98 13.37
C GLY A 128 16.07 -2.08 13.77
N ASN A 129 15.98 -3.28 13.17
CA ASN A 129 16.87 -4.41 13.48
C ASN A 129 17.82 -4.74 12.33
#